data_AF-A0A816LMM2-F1
#
_entry.id   AF-A0A816LMM2-F1
#
_cell.length_a   1.000
_cell.length_b   1.000
_cell.length_c   1.000
_cell.angle_alpha   90.00
_cell.angle_beta   90.00
_cell.angle_gamma   90.00
#
_symmetry.space_group_name_H-M   'P 1'
#
loop_
_entity.id
_entity.type
_entity.pdbx_description
1 polymer ?
#
loop_
_entity_poly.entity_id
_entity_poly.type
_entity_poly.pdbx_seq_one_letter_code
_entity_poly.pdbx_strand_id
1 'polypeptide(L)'
;MNTSEYYEIRDSSAIYGSNSKAMDRVGTYKDGKLKLSEETGLLLQDQDGLAISGDVRNSWVGVSALQALFVKEHNAVCDALKKEYDDLSSKKKKKKDLYRHARLVTSAVIAKIHTIDWTVELLKTDTLLAGMRTNWYGILGKKFKDSFGHVGSSILGGLVGMKKPQNHGVPYSITEDFTSVYRMHSLLPDQLELRDIDVVPGTNKSLPLIEEVSFGKLLGPKGEQTMSHIGFTKLMVSMGHQASGALELMNYPVWLRDLVPHDPNGYDRPDHID
;
A
#
# COMPACT_ATOMS: atom_id res chain seq x y z
N MET A 1 -11.94 -21.51 20.74
CA MET A 1 -11.46 -21.39 19.35
C MET A 1 -11.12 -19.93 19.13
N ASN A 2 -9.84 -19.59 19.13
CA ASN A 2 -9.37 -18.21 19.06
C ASN A 2 -9.20 -17.86 17.57
N THR A 3 -10.24 -17.32 16.95
CA THR A 3 -10.14 -16.77 15.59
C THR A 3 -9.21 -15.58 15.67
N SER A 4 -8.05 -15.65 15.04
CA SER A 4 -7.19 -14.49 14.80
C SER A 4 -8.06 -13.40 14.15
N GLU A 5 -8.23 -12.28 14.84
CA GLU A 5 -8.91 -11.10 14.31
C GLU A 5 -8.09 -10.55 13.13
N TYR A 6 -8.37 -11.07 11.93
CA TYR A 6 -7.94 -10.40 10.72
C TYR A 6 -8.81 -9.17 10.54
N TYR A 7 -8.18 -8.01 10.48
CA TYR A 7 -8.87 -6.76 10.17
C TYR A 7 -9.20 -6.76 8.68
N GLU A 8 -10.47 -6.99 8.37
CA GLU A 8 -10.99 -7.00 7.00
C GLU A 8 -11.32 -5.58 6.50
N ILE A 9 -11.27 -4.59 7.39
CA ILE A 9 -11.55 -3.18 7.09
C ILE A 9 -10.36 -2.57 6.35
N ARG A 10 -10.63 -1.71 5.35
CA ARG A 10 -9.61 -0.86 4.70
C ARG A 10 -9.12 0.25 5.65
N ASP A 11 -8.22 -0.12 6.55
CA ASP A 11 -7.68 0.75 7.61
C ASP A 11 -6.14 0.91 7.55
N SER A 12 -5.56 0.47 6.43
CA SER A 12 -4.13 0.47 6.14
C SER A 12 -3.27 -0.28 7.17
N SER A 13 -3.81 -1.36 7.73
CA SER A 13 -3.09 -2.33 8.56
C SER A 13 -1.75 -2.80 7.96
N ALA A 14 -1.57 -2.75 6.63
CA ALA A 14 -0.28 -3.00 5.98
C ALA A 14 0.88 -2.11 6.49
N ILE A 15 0.60 -0.88 6.95
CA ILE A 15 1.61 0.03 7.55
C ILE A 15 1.39 0.24 9.06
N TYR A 16 0.18 -0.01 9.57
CA TYR A 16 -0.15 0.21 10.98
C TYR A 16 -0.14 -1.06 11.83
N GLY A 17 -0.24 -2.24 11.23
CA GLY A 17 -0.39 -3.52 11.93
C GLY A 17 -1.83 -3.84 12.29
N SER A 18 -2.10 -5.14 12.43
CA SER A 18 -3.43 -5.72 12.68
C SER A 18 -3.70 -6.03 14.15
N ASN A 19 -2.94 -5.48 15.09
CA ASN A 19 -3.21 -5.53 16.54
C ASN A 19 -2.34 -4.51 17.27
N SER A 20 -2.60 -4.31 18.57
CA SER A 20 -1.86 -3.35 19.41
C SER A 20 -0.35 -3.60 19.42
N LYS A 21 0.09 -4.86 19.49
CA LYS A 21 1.51 -5.24 19.49
C LYS A 21 2.20 -4.85 18.17
N ALA A 22 1.54 -5.08 17.03
CA ALA A 22 2.06 -4.68 15.73
C ALA A 22 2.09 -3.15 15.56
N MET A 23 1.04 -2.46 16.02
CA MET A 23 0.99 -0.99 16.04
C MET A 23 2.11 -0.36 16.88
N ASP A 24 2.41 -0.96 18.03
CA ASP A 24 3.49 -0.51 18.90
C ASP A 24 4.88 -0.68 18.25
N ARG A 25 5.05 -1.71 17.41
CA ARG A 25 6.31 -1.96 16.69
C ARG A 25 6.64 -0.84 15.69
N VAL A 26 5.65 -0.29 15.00
CA VAL A 26 5.84 0.69 13.90
C VAL A 26 5.84 2.15 14.37
N GLY A 27 5.29 2.44 15.55
CA GLY A 27 5.20 3.80 16.07
C GLY A 27 6.53 4.33 16.61
N THR A 28 6.80 5.62 16.39
CA THR A 28 7.90 6.33 17.06
C THR A 28 7.51 6.88 18.44
N TYR A 29 6.21 6.97 18.72
CA TYR A 29 5.60 7.68 19.86
C TYR A 29 5.94 9.19 19.95
N LYS A 30 6.55 9.75 18.90
CA LYS A 30 6.86 11.17 18.76
C LYS A 30 5.98 11.76 17.66
N ASP A 31 5.25 12.82 17.99
CA ASP A 31 4.40 13.58 17.06
C ASP A 31 3.40 12.73 16.24
N GLY A 32 3.00 11.55 16.77
CA GLY A 32 2.11 10.63 16.08
C GLY A 32 2.74 9.87 14.91
N LYS A 33 4.06 10.00 14.67
CA LYS A 33 4.75 9.47 13.49
C LYS A 33 5.06 7.97 13.54
N LEU A 34 5.21 7.39 12.36
CA LEU A 34 5.71 6.03 12.12
C LEU A 34 7.22 6.02 11.83
N LYS A 35 7.86 4.89 12.13
CA LYS A 35 9.29 4.65 11.93
C LYS A 35 9.64 4.60 10.44
N LEU A 36 10.68 5.33 10.05
CA LEU A 36 11.27 5.34 8.72
C LEU A 36 12.73 5.80 8.82
N SER A 37 13.59 5.38 7.90
CA SER A 37 14.92 5.98 7.76
C SER A 37 14.81 7.40 7.21
N GLU A 38 15.25 8.39 7.98
CA GLU A 38 15.29 9.79 7.53
C GLU A 38 16.35 10.02 6.44
N GLU A 39 17.42 9.21 6.43
CA GLU A 39 18.53 9.31 5.47
C GLU A 39 18.14 8.75 4.10
N THR A 40 17.61 7.53 4.07
CA THR A 40 17.34 6.82 2.80
C THR A 40 15.88 6.92 2.36
N GLY A 41 14.98 7.23 3.29
CA GLY A 41 13.54 7.18 3.04
C GLY A 41 12.97 5.77 2.91
N LEU A 42 13.74 4.73 3.26
CA LEU A 42 13.32 3.33 3.27
C LEU A 42 12.81 2.89 4.64
N LEU A 43 12.15 1.73 4.69
CA LEU A 43 11.77 1.10 5.96
C LEU A 43 13.01 0.77 6.79
N LEU A 44 12.90 0.90 8.12
CA LEU A 44 13.91 0.37 9.03
C LEU A 44 13.84 -1.16 9.03
N GLN A 45 14.96 -1.82 9.32
CA GLN A 45 15.02 -3.26 9.52
C GLN A 45 15.26 -3.58 10.99
N ASP A 46 14.78 -4.74 11.46
CA ASP A 46 15.13 -5.28 12.77
C ASP A 46 16.49 -6.02 12.75
N GLN A 47 16.86 -6.64 13.86
CA GLN A 47 18.14 -7.35 13.96
C GLN A 47 18.28 -8.54 13.00
N ASP A 48 17.17 -9.06 12.49
CA ASP A 48 17.11 -10.22 11.59
C ASP A 48 17.00 -9.80 10.11
N GLY A 49 17.04 -8.49 9.84
CA GLY A 49 16.93 -7.93 8.48
C GLY A 49 15.49 -7.83 7.97
N LEU A 50 14.48 -8.03 8.82
CA LEU A 50 13.08 -7.89 8.43
C LEU A 50 12.64 -6.43 8.48
N ALA A 51 11.88 -6.01 7.47
CA ALA A 51 11.32 -4.67 7.42
C ALA A 51 10.35 -4.40 8.58
N ILE A 52 10.48 -3.23 9.19
CA ILE A 52 9.61 -2.75 10.26
C ILE A 52 8.44 -1.99 9.63
N SER A 53 7.36 -2.72 9.36
CA SER A 53 6.07 -2.19 8.90
C SER A 53 4.91 -2.95 9.58
N GLY A 54 3.68 -2.67 9.16
CA GLY A 54 2.45 -3.24 9.73
C GLY A 54 2.30 -4.73 9.44
N ASP A 55 2.41 -5.13 8.17
CA ASP A 55 2.45 -6.52 7.71
C ASP A 55 3.53 -6.65 6.63
N VAL A 56 4.43 -7.62 6.78
CA VAL A 56 5.57 -7.87 5.88
C VAL A 56 5.66 -9.34 5.46
N ARG A 57 4.60 -10.12 5.71
CA ARG A 57 4.56 -11.54 5.39
C ARG A 57 4.57 -11.75 3.87
N ASN A 58 5.43 -12.65 3.37
CA ASN A 58 5.57 -12.98 1.95
C ASN A 58 5.73 -11.73 1.06
N SER A 59 6.45 -10.72 1.56
CA SER A 59 6.62 -9.42 0.89
C SER A 59 7.81 -9.41 -0.07
N TRP A 60 7.86 -8.38 -0.91
CA TRP A 60 8.97 -8.06 -1.81
C TRP A 60 9.21 -6.55 -1.85
N VAL A 61 10.36 -6.12 -2.40
CA VAL A 61 10.82 -4.73 -2.30
C VAL A 61 9.84 -3.68 -2.87
N GLY A 62 9.02 -4.04 -3.86
CA GLY A 62 8.02 -3.13 -4.41
C GLY A 62 6.91 -2.80 -3.40
N VAL A 63 6.52 -3.77 -2.55
CA VAL A 63 5.60 -3.53 -1.44
C VAL A 63 6.28 -2.68 -0.37
N SER A 64 7.53 -2.98 -0.04
CA SER A 64 8.32 -2.20 0.94
C SER A 64 8.50 -0.74 0.51
N ALA A 65 8.66 -0.48 -0.80
CA ALA A 65 8.66 0.87 -1.36
C ALA A 65 7.33 1.59 -1.10
N LEU A 66 6.19 0.96 -1.39
CA LEU A 66 4.87 1.55 -1.16
C LEU A 66 4.60 1.77 0.33
N GLN A 67 5.00 0.83 1.19
CA GLN A 67 4.91 1.00 2.64
C GLN A 67 5.72 2.21 3.11
N ALA A 68 6.98 2.35 2.66
CA ALA A 68 7.81 3.52 2.96
C ALA A 68 7.16 4.82 2.47
N LEU A 69 6.59 4.82 1.26
CA LEU A 69 5.90 5.99 0.69
C LEU A 69 4.70 6.41 1.54
N PHE A 70 3.84 5.48 1.94
CA PHE A 70 2.67 5.80 2.76
C PHE A 70 3.01 6.08 4.23
N VAL A 71 4.15 5.59 4.74
CA VAL A 71 4.73 6.05 6.00
C VAL A 71 5.15 7.51 5.90
N LYS A 72 5.80 7.92 4.79
CA LYS A 72 6.12 9.34 4.53
C LYS A 72 4.85 10.20 4.46
N GLU A 73 3.83 9.74 3.74
CA GLU A 73 2.53 10.43 3.66
C GLU A 73 1.92 10.62 5.05
N HIS A 74 1.86 9.55 5.85
CA HIS A 74 1.36 9.63 7.22
C HIS A 74 2.14 10.64 8.08
N ASN A 75 3.47 10.61 8.00
CA ASN A 75 4.32 11.53 8.76
C ASN A 75 4.14 12.99 8.31
N ALA A 76 3.94 13.24 7.01
CA ALA A 76 3.63 14.56 6.47
C ALA A 76 2.25 15.07 6.93
N VAL A 77 1.25 14.19 7.01
CA VAL A 77 -0.06 14.53 7.58
C VAL A 77 0.07 14.89 9.06
N CYS A 78 0.85 14.13 9.84
CA CYS A 78 1.14 14.46 11.23
C CYS A 78 1.77 15.87 11.36
N ASP A 79 2.73 16.21 10.50
CA ASP A 79 3.37 17.53 10.51
C ASP A 79 2.38 18.65 10.13
N ALA A 80 1.55 18.45 9.11
CA ALA A 80 0.53 19.41 8.70
C ALA A 80 -0.51 19.65 9.82
N LEU A 81 -1.01 18.59 10.45
CA LEU A 81 -1.96 18.68 11.56
C LEU A 81 -1.34 19.33 12.79
N LYS A 82 -0.08 19.03 13.09
CA LYS A 82 0.65 19.64 14.21
C LYS A 82 0.81 21.15 13.99
N LYS A 83 1.12 21.58 12.77
CA LYS A 83 1.28 22.99 12.40
C LYS A 83 -0.04 23.78 12.48
N GLU A 84 -1.14 23.19 12.02
CA GLU A 84 -2.45 23.85 12.02
C GLU A 84 -3.08 23.90 13.42
N TYR A 85 -2.82 22.85 14.21
CA TYR A 85 -3.40 22.68 15.54
C TYR A 85 -2.29 22.55 16.58
N ASP A 86 -1.55 23.65 16.84
CA ASP A 86 -0.44 23.72 17.80
C ASP A 86 -0.80 23.12 19.18
N ASP A 87 -2.07 23.26 19.58
CA ASP A 87 -2.62 22.70 20.81
C ASP A 87 -2.63 21.16 20.88
N LEU A 88 -2.57 20.45 19.76
CA LEU A 88 -2.53 18.97 19.69
C LEU A 88 -1.17 18.37 20.09
N SER A 89 -0.13 19.19 20.24
CA SER A 89 1.23 18.73 20.49
C SER A 89 1.60 18.52 21.98
N SER A 90 0.90 19.18 22.92
CA SER A 90 1.41 19.43 24.28
C SER A 90 1.09 18.38 25.36
N LYS A 91 0.15 17.44 25.13
CA LYS A 91 -0.26 16.42 26.14
C LYS A 91 -0.25 15.00 25.56
N LYS A 92 0.11 13.99 26.37
CA LYS A 92 0.14 12.55 25.99
C LYS A 92 -1.18 12.04 25.40
N LYS A 93 -2.32 12.59 25.85
CA LYS A 93 -3.67 12.32 25.29
C LYS A 93 -3.81 12.84 23.85
N LYS A 94 -3.17 13.96 23.51
CA LYS A 94 -3.25 14.63 22.20
C LYS A 94 -2.25 14.12 21.16
N LYS A 95 -1.12 13.52 21.58
CA LYS A 95 -0.23 12.76 20.66
C LYS A 95 -0.92 11.54 20.04
N LYS A 96 -1.78 10.85 20.82
CA LYS A 96 -2.65 9.79 20.29
C LYS A 96 -3.65 10.34 19.27
N ASP A 97 -4.04 11.60 19.40
CA ASP A 97 -4.96 12.24 18.47
C ASP A 97 -4.27 12.49 17.11
N LEU A 98 -3.02 12.97 17.07
CA LEU A 98 -2.28 13.12 15.80
C LEU A 98 -2.18 11.80 15.02
N TYR A 99 -1.71 10.74 15.67
CA TYR A 99 -1.63 9.40 15.05
C TYR A 99 -2.98 8.92 14.51
N ARG A 100 -4.06 9.07 15.30
CA ARG A 100 -5.40 8.65 14.90
C ARG A 100 -5.92 9.41 13.69
N HIS A 101 -5.79 10.73 13.68
CA HIS A 101 -6.22 11.56 12.55
C HIS A 101 -5.38 11.26 11.30
N ALA A 102 -4.07 11.17 11.44
CA ALA A 102 -3.20 10.83 10.32
C ALA A 102 -3.46 9.41 9.78
N ARG A 103 -3.79 8.43 10.63
CA ARG A 103 -4.24 7.09 10.19
C ARG A 103 -5.54 7.17 9.40
N LEU A 104 -6.53 7.92 9.87
CA LEU A 104 -7.79 8.11 9.15
C LEU A 104 -7.57 8.73 7.77
N VAL A 105 -6.79 9.82 7.71
CA VAL A 105 -6.48 10.51 6.45
C VAL A 105 -5.72 9.59 5.50
N THR A 106 -4.62 8.97 5.94
CA THR A 106 -3.77 8.12 5.08
C THR A 106 -4.55 6.91 4.57
N SER A 107 -5.38 6.28 5.41
CA SER A 107 -6.22 5.15 4.99
C SER A 107 -7.26 5.57 3.95
N ALA A 108 -7.86 6.75 4.11
CA ALA A 108 -8.77 7.31 3.11
C ALA A 108 -8.05 7.68 1.80
N VAL A 109 -6.81 8.18 1.87
CA VAL A 109 -5.96 8.45 0.69
C VAL A 109 -5.68 7.16 -0.08
N ILE A 110 -5.25 6.09 0.60
CA ILE A 110 -5.01 4.78 -0.02
C ILE A 110 -6.28 4.25 -0.67
N ALA A 111 -7.41 4.29 0.03
CA ALA A 111 -8.69 3.85 -0.51
C ALA A 111 -9.12 4.68 -1.74
N LYS A 112 -8.83 5.99 -1.75
CA LYS A 112 -9.12 6.88 -2.86
C LYS A 112 -8.28 6.53 -4.08
N ILE A 113 -6.96 6.45 -3.94
CA ILE A 113 -6.03 6.08 -5.01
C ILE A 113 -6.43 4.73 -5.60
N HIS A 114 -6.67 3.72 -4.75
CA HIS A 114 -7.09 2.41 -5.22
C HIS A 114 -8.39 2.47 -6.06
N THR A 115 -9.37 3.27 -5.63
CA THR A 115 -10.69 3.34 -6.27
C THR A 115 -10.67 4.09 -7.60
N ILE A 116 -10.11 5.31 -7.63
CA ILE A 116 -10.26 6.23 -8.78
C ILE A 116 -9.01 6.36 -9.66
N ASP A 117 -7.94 5.64 -9.34
CA ASP A 117 -6.70 5.62 -10.09
C ASP A 117 -6.33 4.16 -10.46
N TRP A 118 -5.94 3.34 -9.49
CA TRP A 118 -5.52 1.95 -9.76
C TRP A 118 -6.59 1.10 -10.46
N THR A 119 -7.84 1.10 -9.94
CA THR A 119 -8.91 0.29 -10.56
C THR A 119 -9.28 0.80 -11.96
N VAL A 120 -9.12 2.10 -12.21
CA VAL A 120 -9.39 2.70 -13.52
C VAL A 120 -8.35 2.25 -14.55
N GLU A 121 -7.09 2.13 -14.15
CA GLU A 121 -6.03 1.59 -15.00
C GLU A 121 -6.16 0.08 -15.21
N LEU A 122 -6.56 -0.67 -14.17
CA LEU A 122 -6.83 -2.10 -14.29
C LEU A 122 -7.99 -2.40 -15.25
N LEU A 123 -9.05 -1.58 -15.21
CA LEU A 123 -10.27 -1.75 -16.00
C LEU A 123 -10.40 -0.63 -17.04
N LYS A 124 -9.47 -0.58 -17.97
CA LYS A 124 -9.23 0.54 -18.91
C LYS A 124 -10.33 0.75 -19.96
N THR A 125 -11.53 1.12 -19.52
CA THR A 125 -12.70 1.43 -20.36
C THR A 125 -13.41 2.68 -19.85
N ASP A 126 -14.09 3.41 -20.74
CA ASP A 126 -14.82 4.64 -20.38
C ASP A 126 -15.93 4.39 -19.36
N THR A 127 -16.60 3.24 -19.46
CA THR A 127 -17.66 2.85 -18.53
C THR A 127 -17.13 2.65 -17.12
N LEU A 128 -16.01 1.95 -16.95
CA LEU A 128 -15.44 1.69 -15.62
C LEU A 128 -14.74 2.93 -15.06
N LEU A 129 -14.17 3.78 -15.91
CA LEU A 129 -13.74 5.12 -15.52
C LEU A 129 -14.89 5.91 -14.88
N ALA A 130 -16.04 5.97 -15.55
CA ALA A 130 -17.23 6.65 -15.02
C ALA A 130 -17.78 5.95 -13.75
N GLY A 131 -17.84 4.62 -13.75
CA GLY A 131 -18.35 3.82 -12.65
C GLY A 131 -17.54 3.98 -11.36
N MET A 132 -16.22 3.82 -11.44
CA MET A 132 -15.34 3.95 -10.27
C MET A 132 -15.30 5.37 -9.71
N ARG A 133 -15.35 6.38 -10.59
CA ARG A 133 -15.48 7.79 -10.16
C ARG A 133 -16.85 8.07 -9.54
N THR A 134 -17.91 7.43 -10.01
CA THR A 134 -19.25 7.52 -9.42
C THR A 134 -19.29 6.86 -8.04
N ASN A 135 -18.62 5.73 -7.82
CA ASN A 135 -18.50 5.13 -6.49
C ASN A 135 -17.92 6.12 -5.47
N TRP A 136 -16.91 6.90 -5.87
CA TRP A 136 -16.27 7.88 -4.99
C TRP A 136 -17.02 9.22 -4.89
N TYR A 137 -17.37 9.83 -6.02
CA TYR A 137 -17.90 11.19 -6.10
C TYR A 137 -19.40 11.28 -6.40
N GLY A 138 -20.04 10.17 -6.76
CA GLY A 138 -21.39 10.16 -7.32
C GLY A 138 -21.44 10.66 -8.75
N ILE A 139 -22.58 10.48 -9.42
CA ILE A 139 -22.77 10.89 -10.82
C ILE A 139 -22.76 12.41 -10.98
N LEU A 140 -23.06 13.15 -9.90
CA LEU A 140 -22.93 14.61 -9.87
C LEU A 140 -21.46 15.07 -9.96
N GLY A 141 -20.52 14.16 -9.69
CA GLY A 141 -19.11 14.36 -9.94
C GLY A 141 -18.37 15.18 -8.87
N LYS A 142 -17.05 15.22 -9.02
CA LYS A 142 -16.12 15.82 -8.06
C LYS A 142 -16.41 17.29 -7.77
N LYS A 143 -16.58 18.12 -8.81
CA LYS A 143 -16.78 19.56 -8.64
C LYS A 143 -18.02 19.85 -7.78
N PHE A 144 -19.13 19.17 -8.05
CA PHE A 144 -20.35 19.33 -7.26
C PHE A 144 -20.13 18.88 -5.82
N LYS A 145 -19.59 17.67 -5.61
CA LYS A 145 -19.40 17.10 -4.27
C LYS A 145 -18.43 17.90 -3.42
N ASP A 146 -17.35 18.42 -4.00
CA ASP A 146 -16.38 19.24 -3.28
C ASP A 146 -16.96 20.61 -2.89
N SER A 147 -17.88 21.18 -3.69
CA SER A 147 -18.50 22.48 -3.41
C SER A 147 -19.72 22.40 -2.48
N PHE A 148 -20.54 21.35 -2.61
CA PHE A 148 -21.84 21.26 -1.93
C PHE A 148 -21.96 20.08 -0.96
N GLY A 149 -20.93 19.23 -0.87
CA GLY A 149 -20.93 18.03 -0.05
C GLY A 149 -21.70 16.87 -0.69
N HIS A 150 -21.97 15.84 0.13
CA HIS A 150 -22.75 14.68 -0.30
C HIS A 150 -24.25 15.02 -0.35
N VAL A 151 -24.92 14.65 -1.45
CA VAL A 151 -26.36 14.86 -1.64
C VAL A 151 -27.03 13.56 -2.09
N GLY A 152 -28.18 13.27 -1.48
CA GLY A 152 -29.08 12.22 -1.92
C GLY A 152 -28.57 10.80 -1.66
N SER A 153 -28.68 9.95 -2.68
CA SER A 153 -28.32 8.53 -2.62
C SER A 153 -26.85 8.28 -2.94
N SER A 154 -26.41 7.04 -2.78
CA SER A 154 -25.08 6.58 -3.21
C SER A 154 -24.82 6.80 -4.70
N ILE A 155 -25.87 6.83 -5.53
CA ILE A 155 -25.74 7.08 -6.97
C ILE A 155 -25.44 8.55 -7.24
N LEU A 156 -26.15 9.46 -6.55
CA LEU A 156 -26.00 10.91 -6.76
C LEU A 156 -24.73 11.46 -6.14
N GLY A 157 -24.48 11.15 -4.86
CA GLY A 157 -23.37 11.69 -4.07
C GLY A 157 -22.19 10.72 -3.88
N GLY A 158 -22.28 9.48 -4.36
CA GLY A 158 -21.27 8.43 -4.16
C GLY A 158 -21.44 7.66 -2.86
N LEU A 159 -20.72 6.55 -2.71
CA LEU A 159 -20.71 5.74 -1.48
C LEU A 159 -20.02 6.48 -0.33
N VAL A 160 -18.94 7.22 -0.63
CA VAL A 160 -18.17 7.97 0.36
C VAL A 160 -18.98 9.17 0.87
N GLY A 161 -19.11 9.37 2.17
CA GLY A 161 -19.84 10.51 2.74
C GLY A 161 -21.35 10.28 2.93
N MET A 162 -21.84 9.06 2.71
CA MET A 162 -23.19 8.66 3.11
C MET A 162 -23.39 8.85 4.62
N LYS A 163 -24.61 9.26 5.03
CA LYS A 163 -24.95 9.58 6.43
C LYS A 163 -24.79 8.40 7.40
N LYS A 164 -24.93 7.16 6.89
CA LYS A 164 -24.82 5.93 7.66
C LYS A 164 -24.09 4.88 6.82
N PRO A 165 -23.30 3.98 7.45
CA PRO A 165 -22.80 2.80 6.77
C PRO A 165 -23.97 1.92 6.32
N GLN A 166 -23.77 1.15 5.25
CA GLN A 166 -24.75 0.21 4.71
C GLN A 166 -24.06 -1.14 4.54
N ASN A 167 -24.61 -2.19 5.15
CA ASN A 167 -24.09 -3.56 5.11
C ASN A 167 -25.11 -4.55 4.50
N HIS A 168 -26.24 -4.04 4.01
CA HIS A 168 -27.30 -4.82 3.38
C HIS A 168 -27.87 -5.94 4.26
N GLY A 169 -27.84 -5.76 5.59
CA GLY A 169 -28.37 -6.73 6.56
C GLY A 169 -27.41 -7.86 6.93
N VAL A 170 -26.18 -7.86 6.39
CA VAL A 170 -25.16 -8.89 6.66
C VAL A 170 -23.95 -8.23 7.34
N PRO A 171 -23.39 -8.78 8.43
CA PRO A 171 -22.15 -8.26 9.01
C PRO A 171 -21.04 -8.14 7.96
N TYR A 172 -20.33 -7.02 7.95
CA TYR A 172 -19.26 -6.78 7.00
C TYR A 172 -18.18 -7.86 7.15
N SER A 173 -17.84 -8.49 6.03
CA SER A 173 -16.65 -9.34 5.94
C SER A 173 -16.05 -9.34 4.54
N ILE A 174 -14.78 -9.73 4.43
CA ILE A 174 -14.15 -10.18 3.19
C ILE A 174 -14.37 -11.70 3.08
N THR A 175 -14.79 -12.17 1.90
CA THR A 175 -15.20 -13.57 1.70
C THR A 175 -14.09 -14.43 1.09
N GLU A 176 -14.26 -15.75 1.17
CA GLU A 176 -13.38 -16.72 0.49
C GLU A 176 -13.34 -16.51 -1.04
N ASP A 177 -14.47 -16.14 -1.63
CA ASP A 177 -14.56 -15.80 -3.05
C ASP A 177 -13.67 -14.59 -3.38
N PHE A 178 -13.66 -13.57 -2.52
CA PHE A 178 -12.80 -12.40 -2.69
C PHE A 178 -11.32 -12.79 -2.66
N THR A 179 -10.92 -13.63 -1.70
CA THR A 179 -9.54 -14.16 -1.64
C THR A 179 -9.18 -14.91 -2.92
N SER A 180 -10.12 -15.70 -3.46
CA SER A 180 -9.89 -16.51 -4.66
C SER A 180 -9.67 -15.68 -5.92
N VAL A 181 -10.49 -14.63 -6.14
CA VAL A 181 -10.36 -13.78 -7.34
C VAL A 181 -9.20 -12.78 -7.27
N TYR A 182 -8.61 -12.55 -6.09
CA TYR A 182 -7.42 -11.73 -5.92
C TYR A 182 -6.09 -12.51 -6.05
N ARG A 183 -6.13 -13.79 -6.44
CA ARG A 183 -4.92 -14.61 -6.71
C ARG A 183 -4.26 -14.23 -8.04
N MET A 184 -3.66 -13.05 -8.07
CA MET A 184 -3.11 -12.41 -9.27
C MET A 184 -1.58 -12.50 -9.35
N HIS A 185 -0.98 -13.62 -8.95
CA HIS A 185 0.49 -13.78 -8.90
C HIS A 185 1.17 -13.64 -10.27
N SER A 186 0.45 -13.94 -11.37
CA SER A 186 0.91 -13.76 -12.76
C SER A 186 1.18 -12.31 -13.17
N LEU A 187 0.86 -11.33 -12.32
CA LEU A 187 1.28 -9.94 -12.54
C LEU A 187 2.78 -9.72 -12.31
N LEU A 188 3.44 -10.60 -11.54
CA LEU A 188 4.85 -10.45 -11.23
C LEU A 188 5.72 -10.93 -12.42
N PRO A 189 6.73 -10.16 -12.85
CA PRO A 189 7.69 -10.60 -13.85
C PRO A 189 8.72 -11.58 -13.28
N ASP A 190 9.54 -12.19 -14.13
CA ASP A 190 10.66 -13.04 -13.71
C ASP A 190 11.85 -12.22 -13.18
N GLN A 191 12.02 -11.01 -13.70
CA GLN A 191 13.11 -10.09 -13.39
C GLN A 191 12.60 -8.65 -13.34
N LEU A 192 13.25 -7.82 -12.53
CA LEU A 192 13.07 -6.37 -12.53
C LEU A 192 14.14 -5.71 -13.39
N GLU A 193 13.72 -4.87 -14.33
CA GLU A 193 14.59 -4.10 -15.23
C GLU A 193 14.99 -2.78 -14.56
N LEU A 194 16.20 -2.69 -14.02
CA LEU A 194 16.69 -1.47 -13.39
C LEU A 194 17.12 -0.44 -14.44
N ARG A 195 16.51 0.74 -14.37
CA ARG A 195 16.78 1.86 -15.29
C ARG A 195 17.88 2.77 -14.75
N ASP A 196 18.66 3.32 -15.66
CA ASP A 196 19.60 4.40 -15.33
C ASP A 196 18.85 5.72 -15.15
N ILE A 197 18.84 6.23 -13.93
CA ILE A 197 18.16 7.48 -13.58
C ILE A 197 19.08 8.70 -13.62
N ASP A 198 20.39 8.48 -13.80
CA ASP A 198 21.42 9.53 -13.77
C ASP A 198 21.70 10.11 -15.18
N VAL A 199 21.10 9.52 -16.21
CA VAL A 199 21.21 9.96 -17.61
C VAL A 199 20.04 10.84 -18.03
N VAL A 200 20.27 11.65 -19.08
CA VAL A 200 19.22 12.46 -19.69
C VAL A 200 18.17 11.54 -20.33
N PRO A 201 16.88 11.65 -19.97
CA PRO A 201 15.83 10.83 -20.56
C PRO A 201 15.69 11.05 -22.07
N GLY A 202 15.45 9.96 -22.79
CA GLY A 202 15.16 9.98 -24.22
C GLY A 202 13.72 10.39 -24.56
N THR A 203 13.29 10.06 -25.78
CA THR A 203 11.91 10.27 -26.23
C THR A 203 10.93 9.57 -25.28
N ASN A 204 9.80 10.23 -24.97
CA ASN A 204 8.82 9.74 -23.99
C ASN A 204 9.40 9.46 -22.60
N LYS A 205 10.49 10.15 -22.24
CA LYS A 205 11.22 9.98 -20.97
C LYS A 205 11.84 8.60 -20.80
N SER A 206 12.08 7.85 -21.88
CA SER A 206 12.71 6.52 -21.82
C SER A 206 14.08 6.57 -21.15
N LEU A 207 14.40 5.57 -20.34
CA LEU A 207 15.69 5.41 -19.66
C LEU A 207 16.35 4.09 -20.11
N PRO A 208 17.68 4.04 -20.27
CA PRO A 208 18.36 2.81 -20.64
C PRO A 208 18.36 1.80 -19.49
N LEU A 209 18.43 0.52 -19.83
CA LEU A 209 18.60 -0.57 -18.88
C LEU A 209 20.04 -0.59 -18.33
N ILE A 210 20.19 -0.71 -17.02
CA ILE A 210 21.48 -0.98 -16.36
C ILE A 210 21.66 -2.48 -16.17
N GLU A 211 20.69 -3.11 -15.50
CA GLU A 211 20.77 -4.51 -15.10
C GLU A 211 19.37 -5.12 -14.91
N GLU A 212 19.30 -6.44 -15.02
CA GLU A 212 18.11 -7.24 -14.71
C GLU A 212 18.31 -7.97 -13.38
N VAL A 213 17.43 -7.71 -12.42
CA VAL A 213 17.49 -8.35 -11.10
C VAL A 213 16.45 -9.44 -11.01
N SER A 214 16.90 -10.69 -10.87
CA SER A 214 16.03 -11.85 -10.65
C SER A 214 15.10 -11.64 -9.46
N PHE A 215 13.81 -11.95 -9.61
CA PHE A 215 12.81 -11.67 -8.58
C PHE A 215 13.12 -12.32 -7.23
N GLY A 216 13.74 -13.50 -7.21
CA GLY A 216 14.17 -14.16 -5.95
C GLY A 216 15.18 -13.36 -5.12
N LYS A 217 15.88 -12.37 -5.69
CA LYS A 217 16.74 -11.42 -4.94
C LYS A 217 15.94 -10.25 -4.34
N LEU A 218 14.67 -10.10 -4.70
CA LEU A 218 13.79 -9.00 -4.32
C LEU A 218 12.77 -9.42 -3.24
N LEU A 219 12.86 -10.65 -2.72
CA LEU A 219 11.94 -11.22 -1.73
C LEU A 219 12.52 -11.16 -0.31
N GLY A 220 11.65 -10.92 0.67
CA GLY A 220 11.98 -11.04 2.09
C GLY A 220 13.23 -10.25 2.53
N PRO A 221 13.98 -10.72 3.54
CA PRO A 221 15.18 -10.04 4.06
C PRO A 221 16.25 -9.76 2.99
N LYS A 222 16.44 -10.70 2.05
CA LYS A 222 17.40 -10.53 0.94
C LYS A 222 16.95 -9.43 -0.02
N GLY A 223 15.65 -9.31 -0.24
CA GLY A 223 15.02 -8.20 -0.95
C GLY A 223 15.35 -6.87 -0.28
N GLU A 224 15.14 -6.76 1.02
CA GLU A 224 15.41 -5.52 1.76
C GLU A 224 16.89 -5.10 1.69
N GLN A 225 17.83 -6.06 1.72
CA GLN A 225 19.25 -5.79 1.47
C GLN A 225 19.48 -5.27 0.05
N THR A 226 18.91 -5.93 -0.97
CA THR A 226 19.01 -5.52 -2.37
C THR A 226 18.42 -4.12 -2.58
N MET A 227 17.26 -3.83 -1.98
CA MET A 227 16.61 -2.51 -2.01
C MET A 227 17.49 -1.42 -1.43
N SER A 228 18.25 -1.70 -0.36
CA SER A 228 19.15 -0.73 0.26
C SER A 228 20.27 -0.26 -0.69
N HIS A 229 20.70 -1.12 -1.62
CA HIS A 229 21.68 -0.77 -2.64
C HIS A 229 21.06 -0.05 -3.84
N ILE A 230 19.84 -0.42 -4.24
CA ILE A 230 19.12 0.20 -5.37
C ILE A 230 18.64 1.61 -4.99
N GLY A 231 18.10 1.77 -3.78
CA GLY A 231 17.46 3.00 -3.31
C GLY A 231 16.02 3.18 -3.81
N PHE A 232 15.24 3.98 -3.06
CA PHE A 232 13.81 4.20 -3.30
C PHE A 232 13.52 4.72 -4.72
N THR A 233 14.21 5.77 -5.14
CA THR A 233 13.93 6.47 -6.41
C THR A 233 14.18 5.57 -7.61
N LYS A 234 15.33 4.91 -7.67
CA LYS A 234 15.70 4.02 -8.78
C LYS A 234 14.73 2.85 -8.87
N LEU A 235 14.34 2.26 -7.74
CA LEU A 235 13.34 1.19 -7.70
C LEU A 235 11.98 1.67 -8.24
N MET A 236 11.45 2.78 -7.71
CA MET A 236 10.14 3.32 -8.13
C MET A 236 10.10 3.71 -9.60
N VAL A 237 11.16 4.36 -10.10
CA VAL A 237 11.26 4.73 -11.52
C VAL A 237 11.34 3.48 -12.41
N SER A 238 12.13 2.48 -12.01
CA SER A 238 12.25 1.22 -12.74
C SER A 238 10.92 0.46 -12.83
N MET A 239 10.23 0.31 -11.69
CA MET A 239 8.89 -0.29 -11.66
C MET A 239 7.87 0.49 -12.50
N GLY A 240 7.94 1.82 -12.50
CA GLY A 240 7.05 2.65 -13.34
C GLY A 240 7.32 2.52 -14.84
N HIS A 241 8.48 1.99 -15.23
CA HIS A 241 8.92 1.81 -16.62
C HIS A 241 8.87 0.36 -17.11
N GLN A 242 8.37 -0.57 -16.29
CA GLN A 242 8.22 -1.97 -16.64
C GLN A 242 6.75 -2.39 -16.54
N ALA A 243 6.25 -3.03 -17.58
CA ALA A 243 4.88 -3.57 -17.56
C ALA A 243 4.80 -4.79 -16.62
N SER A 244 3.63 -4.98 -16.00
CA SER A 244 3.34 -6.22 -15.27
C SER A 244 3.08 -7.39 -16.24
N GLY A 245 3.14 -8.62 -15.73
CA GLY A 245 2.62 -9.78 -16.46
C GLY A 245 1.10 -9.69 -16.67
N ALA A 246 0.58 -10.46 -17.63
CA ALA A 246 -0.85 -10.58 -17.89
C ALA A 246 -1.49 -11.71 -17.09
N LEU A 247 -2.78 -11.58 -16.76
CA LEU A 247 -3.55 -12.63 -16.07
C LEU A 247 -4.06 -13.68 -17.07
N GLU A 248 -3.14 -14.47 -17.62
CA GLU A 248 -3.41 -15.47 -18.64
C GLU A 248 -2.86 -16.85 -18.24
N LEU A 249 -3.38 -17.90 -18.89
CA LEU A 249 -2.81 -19.24 -18.75
C LEU A 249 -1.35 -19.25 -19.20
N MET A 250 -0.56 -20.16 -18.62
CA MET A 250 0.87 -20.32 -18.92
C MET A 250 1.71 -19.06 -18.63
N ASN A 251 1.24 -18.15 -17.77
CA ASN A 251 1.97 -16.97 -17.33
C ASN A 251 2.18 -16.92 -15.80
N TYR A 252 2.31 -18.08 -15.14
CA TYR A 252 2.62 -18.14 -13.71
C TYR A 252 4.14 -18.20 -13.52
N PRO A 253 4.76 -17.26 -12.76
CA PRO A 253 6.21 -17.20 -12.62
C PRO A 253 6.79 -18.50 -12.06
N VAL A 254 7.81 -19.04 -12.73
CA VAL A 254 8.40 -20.33 -12.35
C VAL A 254 9.02 -20.27 -10.96
N TRP A 255 9.59 -19.11 -10.59
CA TRP A 255 10.20 -18.91 -9.27
C TRP A 255 9.20 -18.96 -8.11
N LEU A 256 7.89 -18.83 -8.37
CA LEU A 256 6.85 -18.99 -7.35
C LEU A 256 6.49 -20.46 -7.07
N ARG A 257 6.96 -21.40 -7.89
CA ARG A 257 6.74 -22.85 -7.73
C ARG A 257 7.76 -23.52 -6.82
N ASP A 258 8.70 -22.73 -6.29
CA ASP A 258 9.70 -23.15 -5.31
C ASP A 258 10.03 -21.94 -4.43
N LEU A 259 9.04 -21.53 -3.63
CA LEU A 259 9.12 -20.33 -2.81
C LEU A 259 9.27 -20.70 -1.33
N VAL A 260 10.20 -20.04 -0.64
CA VAL A 260 10.27 -20.05 0.83
C VAL A 260 9.13 -19.18 1.39
N PRO A 261 8.13 -19.75 2.07
CA PRO A 261 7.04 -18.97 2.63
C PRO A 261 7.41 -18.44 4.02
N HIS A 262 6.69 -17.42 4.47
CA HIS A 262 6.91 -16.82 5.78
C HIS A 262 5.78 -17.15 6.77
N ASP A 263 6.16 -17.24 8.04
CA ASP A 263 5.25 -17.12 9.18
C ASP A 263 4.60 -15.73 9.24
N PRO A 264 3.48 -15.56 9.98
CA PRO A 264 2.81 -14.25 10.10
C PRO A 264 3.69 -13.11 10.61
N ASN A 265 4.79 -13.42 11.28
CA ASN A 265 5.78 -12.45 11.76
C ASN A 265 6.81 -12.05 10.68
N GLY A 266 6.81 -12.70 9.51
CA GLY A 266 7.68 -12.43 8.38
C GLY A 266 8.91 -13.32 8.27
N TYR A 267 9.12 -14.28 9.18
CA TYR A 267 10.28 -15.17 9.16
C TYR A 267 10.08 -16.37 8.25
N ASP A 268 11.15 -16.79 7.59
CA ASP A 268 11.21 -17.95 6.70
C ASP A 268 10.77 -19.24 7.40
N ARG A 269 9.99 -20.05 6.68
CA ARG A 269 9.67 -21.42 7.06
C ARG A 269 10.63 -22.39 6.38
N PRO A 270 10.93 -23.54 7.03
CA PRO A 270 11.85 -24.52 6.45
C PRO A 270 11.26 -25.23 5.22
N ASP A 271 9.94 -25.39 5.17
CA ASP A 271 9.26 -26.10 4.09
C ASP A 271 8.83 -25.13 2.99
N HIS A 272 9.31 -25.39 1.76
CA HIS A 272 8.96 -24.64 0.57
C HIS A 272 7.52 -24.93 0.12
N ILE A 273 6.93 -24.01 -0.64
CA ILE A 273 5.66 -24.22 -1.35
C ILE A 273 5.96 -24.67 -2.77
N ASP A 274 5.34 -25.77 -3.20
CA ASP A 274 5.39 -26.36 -4.54
C ASP A 274 4.24 -25.94 -5.48
#